data_AF-A0A7Y4SRB8-F1
#
_entry.id   AF-A0A7Y4SRB8-F1
#
_cell.length_a   1.000
_cell.length_b   1.000
_cell.length_c   1.000
_cell.angle_alpha   90.00
_cell.angle_beta   90.00
_cell.angle_gamma   90.00
#
_symmetry.space_group_name_H-M   'P 1'
#
loop_
_entity.id
_entity.type
_entity.pdbx_description
1 polymer ?
#
loop_
_entity_poly.entity_id
_entity_poly.type
_entity_poly.pdbx_seq_one_letter_code
_entity_poly.pdbx_strand_id
1 'polypeptide(L)'
;MSSDMPTKEDLPKELQRILNTLTEDAQRAAIRKSTELAYDPNKGRISLEETLINLTQARDILLDAIEKGKSAQLPLKLQYALYGQVLAVDRELRELLDGKDAILNLESAVEELNSSVWQFRLHDLSDQVLGFHSKMNQLKSQETAIRKGVRAAEEFDTLRANAERTLESISDRAKLIAEEHSSATKVVEQLQVALRESTETGQKVSNLGAQVAQHETTAVQQLASAKLATADTEAIAAKSKEMRLEIEASRVSLQDLTTRAEHLLASTENAAKAQRDAEATSHEEFVSTANTEMSTLRAKLDEAIDDLTETTRTNLESVTTSTGLRVTELVDSATANLAKTESTQQAKLTEQLQEFATASKETVDAFVTKSDASLSSGNDELKRLVAQLDELEGRIREAIERATGYTLFHAFQKRQMEIAKAKNGWALALGACVLLSLAASAFFIYSLQFVTEYNAAFYLKLSISIPLIYAIAFCNLQYSRERKLEEEYAFKSSVSISLDPYQKLVGGLVDKAQPEELAKYTAFIIESVNRVFTSPTDPVFEGSKSQKNYTETIIKAVGSVIKPLAQGLKR
;
A
#
# COMPACT_ATOMS: atom_id res chain seq x y z
N MET A 1 -13.17 15.18 -46.79
CA MET A 1 -14.12 16.30 -46.93
C MET A 1 -13.32 17.55 -47.26
N SER A 2 -13.57 18.18 -48.41
CA SER A 2 -12.95 19.46 -48.76
C SER A 2 -13.57 20.51 -47.82
N SER A 3 -12.85 20.82 -46.74
CA SER A 3 -13.24 21.84 -45.78
C SER A 3 -12.98 23.19 -46.43
N ASP A 4 -14.04 23.83 -46.93
CA ASP A 4 -14.00 25.26 -47.21
C ASP A 4 -13.46 25.96 -45.96
N MET A 5 -12.39 26.73 -46.11
CA MET A 5 -11.83 27.49 -44.99
C MET A 5 -12.92 28.44 -44.48
N PRO A 6 -13.21 28.45 -43.16
CA PRO A 6 -14.25 29.31 -42.63
C PRO A 6 -13.91 30.76 -42.94
N THR A 7 -14.94 31.58 -43.21
CA THR A 7 -14.72 33.00 -43.46
C THR A 7 -14.14 33.66 -42.21
N LYS A 8 -13.53 34.85 -42.36
CA LYS A 8 -13.00 35.61 -41.22
C LYS A 8 -14.02 35.80 -40.09
N GLU A 9 -15.30 35.95 -40.44
CA GLU A 9 -16.39 36.22 -39.50
C GLU A 9 -16.83 34.95 -38.76
N ASP A 10 -16.71 33.80 -39.40
CA ASP A 10 -17.10 32.50 -38.84
C ASP A 10 -15.96 31.78 -38.10
N LEU A 11 -14.71 32.16 -38.38
CA LEU A 11 -13.51 31.51 -37.85
C LEU A 11 -13.51 31.36 -36.31
N PRO A 12 -13.84 32.38 -35.49
CA PRO A 12 -13.91 32.21 -34.03
C PRO A 12 -15.00 31.22 -33.58
N LYS A 13 -16.15 31.20 -34.28
CA LYS A 13 -17.26 30.30 -33.97
C LYS A 13 -16.91 28.86 -34.32
N GLU A 14 -16.29 28.64 -35.48
CA GLU A 14 -15.81 27.32 -35.89
C GLU A 14 -14.69 26.81 -34.98
N LEU A 15 -13.76 27.68 -34.58
CA LEU A 15 -12.73 27.35 -33.60
C LEU A 15 -13.35 26.93 -32.27
N GLN A 16 -14.33 27.70 -31.76
CA GLN A 16 -15.06 27.36 -30.54
C GLN A 16 -15.81 26.02 -30.67
N ARG A 17 -16.46 25.78 -31.82
CA ARG A 17 -17.17 24.53 -32.09
C ARG A 17 -16.26 23.31 -31.99
N ILE A 18 -15.05 23.39 -32.55
CA ILE A 18 -14.07 22.29 -32.47
C ILE A 18 -13.47 22.18 -31.08
N LEU A 19 -13.13 23.29 -30.42
CA LEU A 19 -12.63 23.23 -29.04
C LEU A 19 -13.64 22.56 -28.10
N ASN A 20 -14.94 22.76 -28.33
CA ASN A 20 -16.01 22.10 -27.59
C ASN A 20 -16.16 20.60 -27.87
N THR A 21 -15.50 20.03 -28.89
CA THR A 21 -15.42 18.57 -29.07
C THR A 21 -14.27 17.95 -28.27
N LEU A 22 -13.25 18.73 -27.90
CA LEU A 22 -12.06 18.31 -27.16
C LEU A 22 -12.31 18.23 -25.64
N THR A 23 -13.46 17.69 -25.26
CA THR A 23 -13.92 17.57 -23.86
C THR A 23 -13.10 16.56 -23.06
N GLU A 24 -13.11 16.68 -21.73
CA GLU A 24 -12.48 15.67 -20.86
C GLU A 24 -13.07 14.27 -21.07
N ASP A 25 -14.36 14.16 -21.40
CA ASP A 25 -15.01 12.87 -21.68
C ASP A 25 -14.45 12.22 -22.95
N ALA A 26 -14.24 13.00 -24.01
CA ALA A 26 -13.58 12.52 -25.23
C ALA A 26 -12.14 12.08 -24.94
N GLN A 27 -11.41 12.83 -24.11
CA GLN A 27 -10.04 12.47 -23.71
C GLN A 27 -10.01 11.18 -22.87
N ARG A 28 -10.93 11.02 -21.89
CA ARG A 28 -11.06 9.79 -21.10
C ARG A 28 -11.51 8.59 -21.93
N ALA A 29 -12.35 8.81 -22.94
CA ALA A 29 -12.70 7.77 -23.90
C ALA A 29 -11.48 7.35 -24.73
N ALA A 30 -10.62 8.28 -25.12
CA ALA A 30 -9.38 7.99 -25.84
C ALA A 30 -8.38 7.19 -24.98
N ILE A 31 -8.22 7.53 -23.70
CA ILE A 31 -7.41 6.74 -22.75
C ILE A 31 -7.96 5.31 -22.64
N ARG A 32 -9.26 5.17 -22.38
CA ARG A 32 -9.91 3.84 -22.30
C ARG A 32 -9.68 3.02 -23.56
N LYS A 33 -9.87 3.64 -24.73
CA LYS A 33 -9.67 2.98 -26.02
C LYS A 33 -8.21 2.54 -26.24
N SER A 34 -7.25 3.38 -25.85
CA SER A 34 -5.83 3.04 -25.93
C SER A 34 -5.46 1.86 -25.03
N THR A 35 -6.05 1.77 -23.83
CA THR A 35 -5.86 0.64 -22.90
C THR A 35 -6.52 -0.63 -23.42
N GLU A 36 -7.76 -0.53 -23.93
CA GLU A 36 -8.49 -1.67 -24.53
C GLU A 36 -7.73 -2.31 -25.70
N LEU A 37 -7.06 -1.49 -26.51
CA LEU A 37 -6.30 -1.93 -27.69
C LEU A 37 -4.81 -2.20 -27.39
N ALA A 38 -4.41 -2.14 -26.11
CA ALA A 38 -3.04 -2.36 -25.65
C ALA A 38 -1.99 -1.48 -26.36
N TYR A 39 -2.34 -0.22 -26.65
CA TYR A 39 -1.37 0.77 -27.12
C TYR A 39 -0.47 1.20 -25.97
N ASP A 40 0.80 1.46 -26.26
CA ASP A 40 1.74 1.96 -25.26
C ASP A 40 1.45 3.46 -24.97
N PRO A 41 0.96 3.82 -23.77
CA PRO A 41 0.67 5.21 -23.43
C PRO A 41 1.95 6.06 -23.30
N ASN A 42 3.14 5.44 -23.26
CA ASN A 42 4.43 6.12 -23.15
C ASN A 42 5.23 6.06 -24.46
N LYS A 43 4.57 5.78 -25.58
CA LYS A 43 5.21 5.70 -26.90
C LYS A 43 5.84 7.04 -27.34
N GLY A 44 5.30 8.15 -26.83
CA GLY A 44 5.74 9.52 -27.10
C GLY A 44 6.94 10.00 -26.31
N ARG A 45 7.37 11.24 -26.54
CA ARG A 45 8.38 11.91 -25.68
C ARG A 45 7.78 12.25 -24.31
N ILE A 46 6.47 12.51 -24.28
CA ILE A 46 5.65 12.61 -23.08
C ILE A 46 4.54 11.56 -23.11
N SER A 47 4.00 11.22 -21.93
CA SER A 47 2.92 10.23 -21.84
C SER A 47 1.62 10.74 -22.47
N LEU A 48 0.73 9.84 -22.86
CA LEU A 48 -0.61 10.18 -23.36
C LEU A 48 -1.41 10.98 -22.32
N GLU A 49 -1.32 10.64 -21.02
CA GLU A 49 -1.98 11.41 -19.96
C GLU A 49 -1.47 12.85 -19.90
N GLU A 50 -0.14 13.05 -19.98
CA GLU A 50 0.48 14.38 -19.99
C GLU A 50 0.14 15.18 -21.25
N THR A 51 0.10 14.51 -22.40
CA THR A 51 -0.38 15.10 -23.67
C THR A 51 -1.81 15.63 -23.53
N LEU A 52 -2.72 14.87 -22.91
CA LEU A 52 -4.11 15.27 -22.73
C LEU A 52 -4.28 16.40 -21.69
N ILE A 53 -3.39 16.46 -20.69
CA ILE A 53 -3.30 17.60 -19.77
C ILE A 53 -2.91 18.88 -20.53
N ASN A 54 -1.86 18.82 -21.36
CA ASN A 54 -1.42 19.94 -22.20
C ASN A 54 -2.52 20.39 -23.18
N LEU A 55 -3.25 19.43 -23.75
CA LEU A 55 -4.41 19.71 -24.59
C LEU A 55 -5.50 20.47 -23.84
N THR A 56 -5.87 20.02 -22.64
CA THR A 56 -6.90 20.68 -21.84
C THR A 56 -6.53 22.13 -21.53
N GLN A 57 -5.25 22.37 -21.17
CA GLN A 57 -4.74 23.72 -20.94
C GLN A 57 -4.85 24.59 -22.20
N ALA A 58 -4.36 24.11 -23.35
CA ALA A 58 -4.43 24.86 -24.60
C ALA A 58 -5.89 25.15 -25.00
N ARG A 59 -6.79 24.17 -24.82
CA ARG A 59 -8.22 24.31 -25.09
C ARG A 59 -8.84 25.42 -24.26
N ASP A 60 -8.62 25.42 -22.95
CA ASP A 60 -9.23 26.38 -22.03
C ASP A 60 -8.72 27.81 -22.28
N ILE A 61 -7.42 27.97 -22.57
CA ILE A 61 -6.85 29.29 -22.94
C ILE A 61 -7.50 29.82 -24.23
N LEU A 62 -7.67 28.97 -25.24
CA LEU A 62 -8.28 29.37 -26.50
C LEU A 62 -9.77 29.66 -26.35
N LEU A 63 -10.51 28.88 -25.56
CA LEU A 63 -11.91 29.16 -25.25
C LEU A 63 -12.07 30.50 -24.52
N ASP A 64 -11.25 30.76 -23.49
CA ASP A 64 -11.26 32.03 -22.76
C ASP A 64 -10.93 33.22 -23.69
N ALA A 65 -9.95 33.06 -24.58
CA ALA A 65 -9.59 34.08 -25.57
C ALA A 65 -10.72 34.34 -26.56
N ILE A 66 -11.50 33.32 -26.96
CA ILE A 66 -12.66 33.48 -27.84
C ILE A 66 -13.81 34.15 -27.10
N GLU A 67 -14.16 33.68 -25.90
CA GLU A 67 -15.26 34.21 -25.09
C GLU A 67 -15.07 35.68 -24.72
N LYS A 68 -13.83 36.08 -24.43
CA LYS A 68 -13.48 37.48 -24.14
C LYS A 68 -13.32 38.34 -25.41
N GLY A 69 -13.55 37.79 -26.60
CA GLY A 69 -13.40 38.49 -27.88
C GLY A 69 -11.94 38.87 -28.20
N LYS A 70 -10.96 38.29 -27.50
CA LYS A 70 -9.54 38.57 -27.68
C LYS A 70 -8.98 37.82 -28.89
N SER A 71 -9.57 36.69 -29.28
CA SER A 71 -9.19 35.95 -30.50
C SER A 71 -9.33 36.80 -31.78
N ALA A 72 -10.36 37.65 -31.85
CA ALA A 72 -10.61 38.55 -32.98
C ALA A 72 -9.53 39.65 -33.13
N GLN A 73 -8.77 39.92 -32.06
CA GLN A 73 -7.68 40.92 -32.06
C GLN A 73 -6.37 40.35 -32.63
N LEU A 74 -6.26 39.03 -32.77
CA LEU A 74 -5.08 38.39 -33.34
C LEU A 74 -5.00 38.66 -34.85
N PRO A 75 -3.79 38.79 -35.42
CA PRO A 75 -3.61 38.78 -36.87
C PRO A 75 -4.30 37.57 -37.52
N LEU A 76 -5.02 37.80 -38.62
CA LEU A 76 -5.83 36.77 -39.28
C LEU A 76 -5.04 35.51 -39.64
N LYS A 77 -3.78 35.68 -40.06
CA LYS A 77 -2.86 34.57 -40.34
C LYS A 77 -2.65 33.66 -39.11
N LEU A 78 -2.58 34.24 -37.92
CA LEU A 78 -2.44 33.47 -36.67
C LEU A 78 -3.74 32.77 -36.30
N GLN A 79 -4.89 33.42 -36.51
CA GLN A 79 -6.19 32.80 -36.26
C GLN A 79 -6.37 31.53 -37.10
N TYR A 80 -6.02 31.58 -38.40
CA TYR A 80 -6.06 30.40 -39.27
C TYR A 80 -5.01 29.34 -38.90
N ALA A 81 -3.83 29.74 -38.43
CA ALA A 81 -2.81 28.79 -37.96
C ALA A 81 -3.30 28.00 -36.73
N LEU A 82 -3.84 28.70 -35.72
CA LEU A 82 -4.44 28.08 -34.54
C LEU A 82 -5.62 27.18 -34.90
N TYR A 83 -6.47 27.60 -35.84
CA TYR A 83 -7.55 26.76 -36.36
C TYR A 83 -7.06 25.48 -37.03
N GLY A 84 -6.01 25.56 -37.85
CA GLY A 84 -5.37 24.38 -38.44
C GLY A 84 -4.80 23.41 -37.40
N GLN A 85 -4.17 23.94 -36.35
CA GLN A 85 -3.61 23.13 -35.25
C GLN A 85 -4.73 22.47 -34.41
N VAL A 86 -5.78 23.20 -34.08
CA VAL A 86 -6.95 22.66 -33.35
C VAL A 86 -7.65 21.58 -34.18
N LEU A 87 -7.78 21.76 -35.49
CA LEU A 87 -8.29 20.72 -36.41
C LEU A 87 -7.40 19.48 -36.45
N ALA A 88 -6.08 19.65 -36.45
CA ALA A 88 -5.16 18.53 -36.39
C ALA A 88 -5.36 17.74 -35.10
N VAL A 89 -5.44 18.41 -33.95
CA VAL A 89 -5.69 17.75 -32.67
C VAL A 89 -7.04 17.02 -32.64
N ASP A 90 -8.13 17.64 -33.10
CA ASP A 90 -9.44 16.99 -33.18
C ASP A 90 -9.42 15.76 -34.09
N ARG A 91 -8.70 15.81 -35.22
CA ARG A 91 -8.50 14.66 -36.10
C ARG A 91 -7.76 13.53 -35.39
N GLU A 92 -6.58 13.79 -34.82
CA GLU A 92 -5.77 12.74 -34.17
C GLU A 92 -6.48 12.14 -32.95
N LEU A 93 -7.20 12.96 -32.17
CA LEU A 93 -8.00 12.47 -31.05
C LEU A 93 -9.13 11.54 -31.52
N ARG A 94 -9.80 11.86 -32.64
CA ARG A 94 -10.81 10.98 -33.24
C ARG A 94 -10.22 9.70 -33.79
N GLU A 95 -9.04 9.76 -34.42
CA GLU A 95 -8.37 8.54 -34.86
C GLU A 95 -8.06 7.61 -33.69
N LEU A 96 -7.66 8.16 -32.54
CA LEU A 96 -7.45 7.38 -31.33
C LEU A 96 -8.77 6.76 -30.79
N LEU A 97 -9.87 7.50 -30.85
CA LEU A 97 -11.21 7.00 -30.48
C LEU A 97 -11.73 5.92 -31.44
N ASP A 98 -11.43 6.04 -32.73
CA ASP A 98 -11.77 5.08 -33.78
C ASP A 98 -10.90 3.81 -33.71
N GLY A 99 -9.95 3.75 -32.77
CA GLY A 99 -9.09 2.60 -32.54
C GLY A 99 -7.93 2.50 -33.51
N LYS A 100 -7.38 3.63 -33.96
CA LYS A 100 -6.08 3.71 -34.63
C LYS A 100 -5.04 4.21 -33.62
N ASP A 101 -3.81 3.72 -33.75
CA ASP A 101 -2.69 4.19 -32.92
C ASP A 101 -2.19 5.55 -33.43
N ALA A 102 -2.81 6.62 -32.92
CA ALA A 102 -2.48 8.01 -33.24
C ALA A 102 -1.74 8.73 -32.08
N ILE A 103 -1.18 8.00 -31.11
CA ILE A 103 -0.61 8.60 -29.88
C ILE A 103 0.51 9.61 -30.21
N LEU A 104 1.45 9.23 -31.08
CA LEU A 104 2.57 10.10 -31.49
C LEU A 104 2.12 11.32 -32.29
N ASN A 105 1.10 11.16 -33.13
CA ASN A 105 0.56 12.25 -33.92
C ASN A 105 -0.20 13.24 -33.04
N LEU A 106 -0.98 12.72 -32.09
CA LEU A 106 -1.71 13.52 -31.11
C LEU A 106 -0.72 14.31 -30.24
N GLU A 107 0.34 13.67 -29.74
CA GLU A 107 1.43 14.35 -29.01
C GLU A 107 2.00 15.50 -29.85
N SER A 108 2.38 15.23 -31.10
CA SER A 108 2.97 16.24 -31.99
C SER A 108 2.02 17.40 -32.27
N ALA A 109 0.74 17.12 -32.50
CA ALA A 109 -0.28 18.14 -32.77
C ALA A 109 -0.56 19.00 -31.53
N VAL A 110 -0.61 18.39 -30.34
CA VAL A 110 -0.81 19.11 -29.08
C VAL A 110 0.40 19.97 -28.74
N GLU A 111 1.62 19.47 -28.93
CA GLU A 111 2.84 20.25 -28.69
C GLU A 111 2.95 21.45 -29.65
N GLU A 112 2.59 21.29 -30.92
CA GLU A 112 2.56 22.40 -31.88
C GLU A 112 1.53 23.47 -31.48
N LEU A 113 0.33 23.05 -31.05
CA LEU A 113 -0.70 23.94 -30.55
C LEU A 113 -0.22 24.68 -29.29
N ASN A 114 0.35 23.96 -28.33
CA ASN A 114 0.82 24.54 -27.08
C ASN A 114 1.99 25.51 -27.30
N SER A 115 2.92 25.16 -28.18
CA SER A 115 4.02 26.05 -28.61
C SER A 115 3.48 27.36 -29.19
N SER A 116 2.42 27.29 -29.99
CA SER A 116 1.77 28.46 -30.58
C SER A 116 1.03 29.31 -29.55
N VAL A 117 0.32 28.68 -28.60
CA VAL A 117 -0.33 29.35 -27.46
C VAL A 117 0.70 30.15 -26.64
N TRP A 118 1.87 29.59 -26.41
CA TRP A 118 2.98 30.25 -25.72
C TRP A 118 3.63 31.35 -26.56
N GLN A 119 3.99 31.05 -27.80
CA GLN A 119 4.65 31.99 -28.71
C GLN A 119 3.82 33.26 -28.94
N PHE A 120 2.50 33.12 -29.05
CA PHE A 120 1.58 34.24 -29.24
C PHE A 120 1.11 34.87 -27.93
N ARG A 121 1.65 34.43 -26.79
CA ARG A 121 1.33 34.95 -25.46
C ARG A 121 -0.17 34.97 -25.17
N LEU A 122 -0.90 33.97 -25.66
CA LEU A 122 -2.36 33.88 -25.46
C LEU A 122 -2.72 33.68 -23.98
N HIS A 123 -1.77 33.20 -23.17
CA HIS A 123 -1.89 33.13 -21.72
C HIS A 123 -1.97 34.52 -21.05
N ASP A 124 -1.26 35.53 -21.58
CA ASP A 124 -1.32 36.91 -21.05
C ASP A 124 -2.61 37.62 -21.42
N LEU A 125 -3.33 37.12 -22.42
CA LEU A 125 -4.69 37.58 -22.74
C LEU A 125 -5.71 37.03 -21.74
N SER A 126 -5.31 36.22 -20.78
CA SER A 126 -6.18 35.60 -19.80
C SER A 126 -5.78 36.09 -18.40
N ASP A 127 -6.20 37.33 -18.07
CA ASP A 127 -5.78 38.11 -16.89
C ASP A 127 -6.12 37.47 -15.52
N GLN A 128 -6.81 36.33 -15.47
CA GLN A 128 -7.18 35.64 -14.22
C GLN A 128 -6.73 34.16 -14.16
N VAL A 129 -6.45 33.52 -15.30
CA VAL A 129 -6.27 32.06 -15.31
C VAL A 129 -4.86 31.66 -14.91
N LEU A 130 -3.82 32.47 -15.08
CA LEU A 130 -2.44 32.07 -14.74
C LEU A 130 -2.22 31.74 -13.26
N GLY A 131 -2.80 32.52 -12.34
CA GLY A 131 -2.71 32.27 -10.90
C GLY A 131 -3.53 31.06 -10.44
N PHE A 132 -4.70 30.86 -11.05
CA PHE A 132 -5.55 29.69 -10.78
C PHE A 132 -5.06 28.43 -11.48
N HIS A 133 -4.40 28.54 -12.63
CA HIS A 133 -3.97 27.42 -13.47
C HIS A 133 -2.63 26.86 -13.04
N SER A 134 -1.69 27.70 -12.58
CA SER A 134 -0.50 27.19 -11.88
C SER A 134 -0.90 26.42 -10.62
N LYS A 135 -1.88 26.93 -9.86
CA LYS A 135 -2.46 26.22 -8.72
C LYS A 135 -3.27 24.99 -9.12
N MET A 136 -3.99 25.02 -10.24
CA MET A 136 -4.74 23.88 -10.75
C MET A 136 -3.82 22.76 -11.25
N ASN A 137 -2.71 23.10 -11.91
CA ASN A 137 -1.72 22.12 -12.35
C ASN A 137 -0.93 21.57 -11.16
N GLN A 138 -0.65 22.38 -10.13
CA GLN A 138 -0.14 21.88 -8.85
C GLN A 138 -1.15 20.94 -8.17
N LEU A 139 -2.43 21.29 -8.13
CA LEU A 139 -3.49 20.46 -7.55
C LEU A 139 -3.70 19.17 -8.35
N LYS A 140 -3.68 19.21 -9.68
CA LYS A 140 -3.79 18.02 -10.56
C LYS A 140 -2.56 17.12 -10.43
N SER A 141 -1.36 17.70 -10.29
CA SER A 141 -0.13 16.97 -9.97
C SER A 141 -0.25 16.26 -8.61
N GLN A 142 -0.69 16.97 -7.58
CA GLN A 142 -0.94 16.42 -6.25
C GLN A 142 -2.05 15.36 -6.26
N GLU A 143 -3.13 15.57 -7.00
CA GLU A 143 -4.21 14.59 -7.17
C GLU A 143 -3.72 13.32 -7.85
N THR A 144 -2.85 13.44 -8.85
CA THR A 144 -2.25 12.29 -9.55
C THR A 144 -1.32 11.51 -8.61
N ALA A 145 -0.54 12.21 -7.78
CA ALA A 145 0.28 11.60 -6.74
C ALA A 145 -0.58 10.87 -5.69
N ILE A 146 -1.68 11.49 -5.25
CA ILE A 146 -2.64 10.88 -4.32
C ILE A 146 -3.29 9.64 -4.97
N ARG A 147 -3.71 9.70 -6.23
CA ARG A 147 -4.29 8.55 -6.96
C ARG A 147 -3.30 7.41 -7.10
N LYS A 148 -2.01 7.69 -7.33
CA LYS A 148 -0.95 6.66 -7.32
C LYS A 148 -0.79 6.05 -5.92
N GLY A 149 -0.83 6.87 -4.87
CA GLY A 149 -0.82 6.40 -3.48
C GLY A 149 -2.02 5.53 -3.12
N VAL A 150 -3.22 5.89 -3.60
CA VAL A 150 -4.45 5.10 -3.40
C VAL A 150 -4.37 3.77 -4.14
N ARG A 151 -3.89 3.72 -5.39
CA ARG A 151 -3.68 2.44 -6.09
C ARG A 151 -2.65 1.55 -5.38
N ALA A 152 -1.56 2.13 -4.88
CA ALA A 152 -0.58 1.40 -4.08
C ALA A 152 -1.17 0.88 -2.76
N ALA A 153 -2.10 1.61 -2.15
CA ALA A 153 -2.84 1.17 -0.96
C ALA A 153 -3.86 0.06 -1.29
N GLU A 154 -4.55 0.13 -2.43
CA GLU A 154 -5.43 -0.93 -2.91
C GLU A 154 -4.65 -2.21 -3.22
N GLU A 155 -3.46 -2.10 -3.84
CA GLU A 155 -2.54 -3.21 -4.01
C GLU A 155 -2.12 -3.81 -2.67
N PHE A 156 -1.87 -2.99 -1.65
CA PHE A 156 -1.57 -3.44 -0.29
C PHE A 156 -2.75 -4.20 0.35
N ASP A 157 -3.99 -3.73 0.17
CA ASP A 157 -5.18 -4.42 0.65
C ASP A 157 -5.38 -5.78 -0.05
N THR A 158 -5.11 -5.86 -1.35
CA THR A 158 -5.16 -7.16 -2.06
C THR A 158 -4.06 -8.12 -1.58
N LEU A 159 -2.86 -7.61 -1.30
CA LEU A 159 -1.76 -8.40 -0.75
C LEU A 159 -2.08 -8.89 0.66
N ARG A 160 -2.68 -8.04 1.50
CA ARG A 160 -3.16 -8.40 2.84
C ARG A 160 -4.26 -9.46 2.78
N ALA A 161 -5.24 -9.31 1.90
CA ALA A 161 -6.30 -10.30 1.71
C ALA A 161 -5.75 -11.64 1.22
N ASN A 162 -4.73 -11.62 0.36
CA ASN A 162 -4.03 -12.83 -0.05
C ASN A 162 -3.28 -13.46 1.13
N ALA A 163 -2.55 -12.67 1.93
CA ALA A 163 -1.84 -13.16 3.12
C ALA A 163 -2.79 -13.79 4.16
N GLU A 164 -3.97 -13.18 4.39
CA GLU A 164 -5.02 -13.72 5.26
C GLU A 164 -5.55 -15.07 4.73
N ARG A 165 -5.84 -15.21 3.43
CA ARG A 165 -6.21 -16.51 2.83
C ARG A 165 -5.11 -17.55 2.96
N THR A 166 -3.84 -17.16 2.80
CA THR A 166 -2.72 -18.10 2.95
C THR A 166 -2.62 -18.57 4.40
N LEU A 167 -2.77 -17.67 5.38
CA LEU A 167 -2.82 -18.00 6.81
C LEU A 167 -3.97 -18.96 7.14
N GLU A 168 -5.15 -18.75 6.55
CA GLU A 168 -6.30 -19.64 6.70
C GLU A 168 -6.01 -21.03 6.12
N SER A 169 -5.41 -21.11 4.92
CA SER A 169 -5.01 -22.38 4.31
C SER A 169 -3.94 -23.13 5.11
N ILE A 170 -3.02 -22.41 5.77
CA ILE A 170 -2.01 -22.97 6.67
C ILE A 170 -2.67 -23.51 7.94
N SER A 171 -3.64 -22.78 8.50
CA SER A 171 -4.42 -23.22 9.66
C SER A 171 -5.19 -24.51 9.36
N ASP A 172 -5.84 -24.59 8.19
CA ASP A 172 -6.59 -25.77 7.79
C ASP A 172 -5.67 -26.98 7.50
N ARG A 173 -4.51 -26.76 6.87
CA ARG A 173 -3.48 -27.79 6.73
C ARG A 173 -2.94 -28.27 8.08
N ALA A 174 -2.74 -27.36 9.03
CA ALA A 174 -2.29 -27.74 10.38
C ALA A 174 -3.34 -28.60 11.11
N LYS A 175 -4.65 -28.32 10.92
CA LYS A 175 -5.73 -29.18 11.43
C LYS A 175 -5.72 -30.56 10.78
N LEU A 176 -5.58 -30.64 9.45
CA LEU A 176 -5.50 -31.91 8.74
C LEU A 176 -4.31 -32.76 9.20
N ILE A 177 -3.14 -32.15 9.41
CA ILE A 177 -1.95 -32.84 9.93
C ILE A 177 -2.19 -33.34 11.37
N ALA A 178 -2.86 -32.55 12.21
CA ALA A 178 -3.23 -32.97 13.56
C ALA A 178 -4.21 -34.16 13.56
N GLU A 179 -5.16 -34.18 12.63
CA GLU A 179 -6.09 -35.30 12.42
C GLU A 179 -5.35 -36.55 11.91
N GLU A 180 -4.46 -36.41 10.92
CA GLU A 180 -3.61 -37.51 10.43
C GLU A 180 -2.73 -38.08 11.56
N HIS A 181 -2.09 -37.22 12.36
CA HIS A 181 -1.29 -37.66 13.51
C HIS A 181 -2.14 -38.42 14.54
N SER A 182 -3.36 -37.95 14.84
CA SER A 182 -4.30 -38.66 15.71
C SER A 182 -4.67 -40.05 15.14
N SER A 183 -4.91 -40.12 13.83
CA SER A 183 -5.22 -41.39 13.15
C SER A 183 -4.04 -42.37 13.17
N ALA A 184 -2.82 -41.89 12.90
CA ALA A 184 -1.60 -42.69 12.95
C ALA A 184 -1.33 -43.19 14.38
N THR A 185 -1.56 -42.36 15.39
CA THR A 185 -1.44 -42.76 16.80
C THR A 185 -2.41 -43.89 17.14
N LYS A 186 -3.67 -43.82 16.67
CA LYS A 186 -4.65 -44.91 16.84
C LYS A 186 -4.22 -46.20 16.15
N VAL A 187 -3.63 -46.13 14.95
CA VAL A 187 -3.12 -47.31 14.23
C VAL A 187 -1.96 -47.95 14.99
N VAL A 188 -1.04 -47.16 15.54
CA VAL A 188 0.05 -47.66 16.39
C VAL A 188 -0.50 -48.34 17.65
N GLU A 189 -1.52 -47.76 18.29
CA GLU A 189 -2.17 -48.32 19.46
C GLU A 189 -2.89 -49.65 19.14
N GLN A 190 -3.57 -49.74 18.00
CA GLN A 190 -4.17 -50.98 17.49
C GLN A 190 -3.12 -52.06 17.18
N LEU A 191 -1.99 -51.68 16.58
CA LEU A 191 -0.87 -52.60 16.33
C LEU A 191 -0.26 -53.13 17.63
N GLN A 192 -0.14 -52.30 18.66
CA GLN A 192 0.33 -52.74 19.99
C GLN A 192 -0.64 -53.73 20.64
N VAL A 193 -1.95 -53.53 20.48
CA VAL A 193 -2.97 -54.48 20.96
C VAL A 193 -2.88 -55.81 20.20
N ALA A 194 -2.80 -55.78 18.87
CA ALA A 194 -2.65 -56.99 18.05
C ALA A 194 -1.35 -57.77 18.38
N LEU A 195 -0.25 -57.05 18.66
CA LEU A 195 1.01 -57.66 19.08
C LEU A 195 0.88 -58.35 20.45
N ARG A 196 0.16 -57.75 21.40
CA ARG A 196 -0.17 -58.38 22.69
C ARG A 196 -1.03 -59.63 22.52
N GLU A 197 -2.06 -59.59 21.69
CA GLU A 197 -2.90 -60.76 21.42
C GLU A 197 -2.11 -61.89 20.75
N SER A 198 -1.22 -61.57 19.81
CA SER A 198 -0.36 -62.56 19.17
C SER A 198 0.65 -63.18 20.15
N THR A 199 1.21 -62.40 21.08
CA THR A 199 2.11 -62.93 22.13
C THR A 199 1.36 -63.79 23.14
N GLU A 200 0.14 -63.40 23.54
CA GLU A 200 -0.72 -64.19 24.41
C GLU A 200 -1.14 -65.51 23.74
N THR A 201 -1.42 -65.48 22.43
CA THR A 201 -1.71 -66.68 21.63
C THR A 201 -0.49 -67.60 21.55
N GLY A 202 0.72 -67.03 21.36
CA GLY A 202 1.97 -67.78 21.42
C GLY A 202 2.20 -68.46 22.78
N GLN A 203 1.87 -67.78 23.89
CA GLN A 203 1.91 -68.37 25.23
C GLN A 203 0.86 -69.47 25.42
N LYS A 204 -0.36 -69.32 24.88
CA LYS A 204 -1.39 -70.38 24.90
C LYS A 204 -0.94 -71.62 24.14
N VAL A 205 -0.30 -71.45 22.98
CA VAL A 205 0.27 -72.56 22.20
C VAL A 205 1.42 -73.24 22.95
N SER A 206 2.29 -72.48 23.60
CA SER A 206 3.35 -73.03 24.46
C SER A 206 2.78 -73.85 25.64
N ASN A 207 1.73 -73.35 26.29
CA ASN A 207 1.04 -74.08 27.37
C ASN A 207 0.35 -75.36 26.89
N LEU A 208 -0.23 -75.34 25.67
CA LEU A 208 -0.76 -76.54 25.02
C LEU A 208 0.35 -77.57 24.75
N GLY A 209 1.52 -77.12 24.28
CA GLY A 209 2.70 -77.99 24.11
C GLY A 209 3.15 -78.64 25.43
N ALA A 210 3.14 -77.88 26.53
CA ALA A 210 3.44 -78.43 27.86
C ALA A 210 2.38 -79.44 28.34
N GLN A 211 1.10 -79.22 28.04
CA GLN A 211 0.03 -80.19 28.33
C GLN A 211 0.18 -81.48 27.51
N VAL A 212 0.56 -81.38 26.23
CA VAL A 212 0.81 -82.56 25.39
C VAL A 212 1.97 -83.40 25.95
N ALA A 213 3.08 -82.76 26.36
CA ALA A 213 4.19 -83.46 27.01
C ALA A 213 3.79 -84.14 28.34
N GLN A 214 2.88 -83.52 29.10
CA GLN A 214 2.34 -84.11 30.33
C GLN A 214 1.44 -85.31 30.04
N HIS A 215 0.60 -85.24 29.01
CA HIS A 215 -0.22 -86.37 28.56
C HIS A 215 0.63 -87.55 28.06
N GLU A 216 1.72 -87.26 27.36
CA GLU A 216 2.69 -88.26 26.90
C GLU A 216 3.36 -88.97 28.09
N THR A 217 3.79 -88.20 29.10
CA THR A 217 4.36 -88.75 30.34
C THR A 217 3.36 -89.67 31.05
N THR A 218 2.09 -89.28 31.08
CA THR A 218 1.01 -90.07 31.70
C THR A 218 0.73 -91.36 30.93
N ALA A 219 0.75 -91.32 29.60
CA ALA A 219 0.58 -92.49 28.74
C ALA A 219 1.73 -93.50 28.91
N VAL A 220 2.98 -93.03 28.99
CA VAL A 220 4.16 -93.87 29.29
C VAL A 220 4.02 -94.55 30.66
N GLN A 221 3.47 -93.85 31.65
CA GLN A 221 3.25 -94.37 33.00
C GLN A 221 2.15 -95.45 33.05
N GLN A 222 1.09 -95.28 32.24
CA GLN A 222 0.04 -96.29 32.06
C GLN A 222 0.57 -97.54 31.34
N LEU A 223 1.44 -97.38 30.33
CA LEU A 223 2.13 -98.48 29.66
C LEU A 223 3.03 -99.27 30.64
N ALA A 224 3.77 -98.58 31.50
CA ALA A 224 4.58 -99.22 32.54
C ALA A 224 3.71 -99.99 33.55
N SER A 225 2.56 -99.45 33.92
CA SER A 225 1.58 -100.11 34.80
C SER A 225 0.98 -101.37 34.16
N ALA A 226 0.72 -101.33 32.84
CA ALA A 226 0.26 -102.50 32.08
C ALA A 226 1.33 -103.61 32.00
N LYS A 227 2.62 -103.24 31.87
CA LYS A 227 3.75 -104.18 31.93
C LYS A 227 3.90 -104.84 33.30
N LEU A 228 3.67 -104.10 34.39
CA LEU A 228 3.70 -104.64 35.74
C LEU A 228 2.56 -105.67 35.97
N ALA A 229 1.36 -105.36 35.47
CA ALA A 229 0.22 -106.26 35.55
C ALA A 229 0.43 -107.57 34.75
N THR A 230 1.18 -107.53 33.64
CA THR A 230 1.55 -108.73 32.88
C THR A 230 2.57 -109.58 33.63
N ALA A 231 3.55 -108.97 34.31
CA ALA A 231 4.48 -109.69 35.18
C ALA A 231 3.78 -110.39 36.37
N ASP A 232 2.76 -109.77 36.96
CA ASP A 232 1.96 -110.38 38.03
C ASP A 232 1.14 -111.60 37.54
N THR A 233 0.70 -111.59 36.28
CA THR A 233 0.03 -112.77 35.68
C THR A 233 0.99 -113.94 35.44
N GLU A 234 2.25 -113.68 35.11
CA GLU A 234 3.29 -114.71 34.97
C GLU A 234 3.68 -115.33 36.33
N ALA A 235 3.70 -114.53 37.41
CA ALA A 235 3.94 -115.03 38.77
C ALA A 235 2.83 -115.95 39.29
N ILE A 236 1.56 -115.69 38.93
CA ILE A 236 0.42 -116.57 39.25
C ILE A 236 0.51 -117.90 38.46
N ALA A 237 0.96 -117.86 37.20
CA ALA A 237 1.18 -119.06 36.39
C ALA A 237 2.26 -119.97 37.00
N ALA A 238 3.36 -119.39 37.51
CA ALA A 238 4.42 -120.12 38.20
C ALA A 238 3.94 -120.81 39.50
N LYS A 239 3.07 -120.15 40.27
CA LYS A 239 2.48 -120.70 41.51
C LYS A 239 1.52 -121.87 41.25
N SER A 240 0.85 -121.89 40.09
CA SER A 240 0.03 -123.05 39.68
C SER A 240 0.88 -124.29 39.32
N LYS A 241 2.12 -124.08 38.86
CA LYS A 241 3.06 -125.14 38.50
C LYS A 241 3.64 -125.82 39.75
N GLU A 242 3.83 -125.07 40.83
CA GLU A 242 4.23 -125.56 42.15
C GLU A 242 3.13 -126.41 42.82
N MET A 243 1.87 -125.97 42.71
CA MET A 243 0.70 -126.71 43.19
C MET A 243 0.49 -128.06 42.44
N ARG A 244 0.93 -128.17 41.18
CA ARG A 244 0.93 -129.45 40.43
C ARG A 244 1.98 -130.44 40.91
N LEU A 245 3.11 -129.98 41.47
CA LEU A 245 4.16 -130.87 41.99
C LEU A 245 3.78 -131.47 43.35
N GLU A 246 2.98 -130.75 44.14
CA GLU A 246 2.46 -131.21 45.44
C GLU A 246 1.34 -132.27 45.29
N ILE A 247 0.57 -132.20 44.19
CA ILE A 247 -0.45 -133.19 43.82
C ILE A 247 0.18 -134.52 43.35
N GLU A 248 1.33 -134.48 42.67
CA GLU A 248 1.99 -135.69 42.15
C GLU A 248 2.66 -136.52 43.26
N ALA A 249 3.08 -135.88 44.36
CA ALA A 249 3.58 -136.56 45.56
C ALA A 249 2.47 -137.32 46.32
N SER A 250 1.22 -136.90 46.19
CA SER A 250 0.04 -137.57 46.79
C SER A 250 -0.43 -138.79 45.97
N ARG A 251 0.04 -138.93 44.72
CA ARG A 251 -0.42 -139.94 43.76
C ARG A 251 0.31 -141.28 43.87
N VAL A 252 1.52 -141.28 44.43
CA VAL A 252 2.30 -142.51 44.69
C VAL A 252 1.73 -143.31 45.88
N SER A 253 0.88 -142.70 46.72
CA SER A 253 0.09 -143.43 47.75
C SER A 253 -1.18 -144.12 47.18
N LEU A 254 -1.48 -143.93 45.89
CA LEU A 254 -2.50 -144.66 45.12
C LEU A 254 -1.86 -145.76 44.24
N GLN A 255 -0.75 -146.32 44.70
CA GLN A 255 -0.03 -147.48 44.14
C GLN A 255 -0.89 -148.76 43.99
N ASP A 256 -2.09 -148.80 44.56
CA ASP A 256 -2.84 -150.03 44.81
C ASP A 256 -4.12 -150.17 43.95
N LEU A 257 -4.52 -149.13 43.21
CA LEU A 257 -5.59 -149.23 42.20
C LEU A 257 -5.06 -149.67 40.82
N THR A 258 -3.74 -149.89 40.75
CA THR A 258 -2.93 -150.19 39.58
C THR A 258 -3.34 -151.49 38.86
N THR A 259 -3.92 -152.49 39.49
CA THR A 259 -4.01 -153.84 38.87
C THR A 259 -5.37 -154.17 38.22
N ARG A 260 -6.40 -153.32 38.37
CA ARG A 260 -7.78 -153.62 37.88
C ARG A 260 -8.25 -152.80 36.69
N ALA A 261 -7.53 -151.77 36.27
CA ALA A 261 -7.85 -151.00 35.07
C ALA A 261 -6.97 -151.37 33.85
N GLU A 262 -5.88 -152.13 34.05
CA GLU A 262 -4.91 -152.59 33.04
C GLU A 262 -5.55 -153.33 31.84
N HIS A 263 -6.77 -153.84 31.98
CA HIS A 263 -7.50 -154.54 30.91
C HIS A 263 -8.45 -153.63 30.09
N LEU A 264 -8.82 -152.44 30.58
CA LEU A 264 -9.62 -151.46 29.83
C LEU A 264 -8.75 -150.34 29.21
N LEU A 265 -7.48 -150.29 29.59
CA LEU A 265 -6.45 -149.35 29.09
C LEU A 265 -5.93 -149.67 27.68
N ALA A 266 -5.85 -150.94 27.26
CA ALA A 266 -5.19 -151.28 25.98
C ALA A 266 -5.91 -150.76 24.72
N SER A 267 -7.23 -150.52 24.77
CA SER A 267 -8.04 -150.16 23.59
C SER A 267 -8.33 -148.66 23.47
N THR A 268 -8.32 -147.89 24.56
CA THR A 268 -8.60 -146.44 24.55
C THR A 268 -7.34 -145.58 24.52
N GLU A 269 -6.19 -146.14 24.93
CA GLU A 269 -4.92 -145.43 25.05
C GLU A 269 -4.26 -145.11 23.70
N ASN A 270 -4.39 -145.97 22.69
CA ASN A 270 -3.82 -145.73 21.35
C ASN A 270 -4.56 -144.64 20.56
N ALA A 271 -5.86 -144.43 20.81
CA ALA A 271 -6.65 -143.38 20.14
C ALA A 271 -6.49 -142.00 20.82
N ALA A 272 -6.34 -141.96 22.15
CA ALA A 272 -6.19 -140.69 22.89
C ALA A 272 -4.76 -140.09 22.81
N LYS A 273 -3.72 -140.92 22.65
CA LYS A 273 -2.33 -140.45 22.45
C LYS A 273 -2.14 -139.75 21.10
N ALA A 274 -2.70 -140.33 20.03
CA ALA A 274 -2.63 -139.74 18.69
C ALA A 274 -3.36 -138.37 18.60
N GLN A 275 -4.45 -138.18 19.34
CA GLN A 275 -5.18 -136.91 19.36
C GLN A 275 -4.47 -135.84 20.23
N ARG A 276 -3.84 -136.25 21.33
CA ARG A 276 -3.16 -135.34 22.28
C ARG A 276 -1.79 -134.87 21.79
N ASP A 277 -1.05 -135.73 21.09
CA ASP A 277 0.23 -135.35 20.46
C ASP A 277 -0.02 -134.44 19.25
N ALA A 278 -1.12 -134.61 18.51
CA ALA A 278 -1.52 -133.72 17.42
C ALA A 278 -1.96 -132.32 17.90
N GLU A 279 -2.68 -132.22 19.02
CA GLU A 279 -3.06 -130.92 19.62
C GLU A 279 -1.88 -130.21 20.30
N ALA A 280 -0.95 -130.94 20.93
CA ALA A 280 0.25 -130.35 21.54
C ALA A 280 1.17 -129.72 20.48
N THR A 281 1.40 -130.40 19.35
CA THR A 281 2.18 -129.84 18.24
C THR A 281 1.48 -128.66 17.57
N SER A 282 0.15 -128.72 17.40
CA SER A 282 -0.63 -127.59 16.86
C SER A 282 -0.67 -126.37 17.79
N HIS A 283 -0.70 -126.57 19.11
CA HIS A 283 -0.69 -125.48 20.08
C HIS A 283 0.70 -124.83 20.20
N GLU A 284 1.78 -125.61 20.11
CA GLU A 284 3.16 -125.11 20.11
C GLU A 284 3.48 -124.34 18.82
N GLU A 285 3.00 -124.81 17.66
CA GLU A 285 3.07 -124.07 16.39
C GLU A 285 2.21 -122.79 16.41
N PHE A 286 1.00 -122.82 16.99
CA PHE A 286 0.13 -121.65 17.11
C PHE A 286 0.73 -120.59 18.06
N VAL A 287 1.27 -121.00 19.22
CA VAL A 287 1.91 -120.08 20.19
C VAL A 287 3.21 -119.50 19.61
N SER A 288 4.00 -120.30 18.90
CA SER A 288 5.19 -119.83 18.18
C SER A 288 4.82 -118.80 17.10
N THR A 289 3.81 -119.10 16.27
CA THR A 289 3.35 -118.22 15.20
C THR A 289 2.77 -116.92 15.77
N ALA A 290 1.92 -117.01 16.79
CA ALA A 290 1.32 -115.85 17.45
C ALA A 290 2.38 -114.96 18.13
N ASN A 291 3.40 -115.54 18.79
CA ASN A 291 4.49 -114.75 19.37
C ASN A 291 5.36 -114.07 18.31
N THR A 292 5.58 -114.74 17.17
CA THR A 292 6.36 -114.19 16.06
C THR A 292 5.60 -113.04 15.40
N GLU A 293 4.30 -113.22 15.13
CA GLU A 293 3.44 -112.17 14.59
C GLU A 293 3.31 -110.99 15.56
N MET A 294 3.10 -111.23 16.85
CA MET A 294 3.02 -110.16 17.86
C MET A 294 4.34 -109.39 17.99
N SER A 295 5.48 -110.07 17.87
CA SER A 295 6.81 -109.43 17.84
C SER A 295 6.98 -108.56 16.59
N THR A 296 6.57 -109.04 15.42
CA THR A 296 6.62 -108.24 14.17
C THR A 296 5.66 -107.06 14.20
N LEU A 297 4.48 -107.21 14.81
CA LEU A 297 3.51 -106.13 14.97
C LEU A 297 4.04 -105.05 15.93
N ARG A 298 4.71 -105.47 17.00
CA ARG A 298 5.35 -104.58 17.97
C ARG A 298 6.52 -103.81 17.34
N ALA A 299 7.38 -104.48 16.58
CA ALA A 299 8.47 -103.83 15.86
C ALA A 299 7.94 -102.79 14.84
N LYS A 300 6.88 -103.12 14.09
CA LYS A 300 6.24 -102.17 13.16
C LYS A 300 5.56 -101.01 13.86
N LEU A 301 5.01 -101.22 15.05
CA LEU A 301 4.38 -100.17 15.84
C LEU A 301 5.42 -99.21 16.43
N ASP A 302 6.53 -99.74 16.95
CA ASP A 302 7.65 -98.94 17.46
C ASP A 302 8.29 -98.12 16.32
N GLU A 303 8.49 -98.71 15.14
CA GLU A 303 9.00 -98.02 13.94
C GLU A 303 8.05 -96.90 13.47
N ALA A 304 6.73 -97.13 13.49
CA ALA A 304 5.75 -96.11 13.13
C ALA A 304 5.66 -94.96 14.16
N ILE A 305 5.87 -95.25 15.45
CA ILE A 305 5.92 -94.23 16.51
C ILE A 305 7.18 -93.38 16.38
N ASP A 306 8.34 -94.00 16.10
CA ASP A 306 9.59 -93.27 15.90
C ASP A 306 9.53 -92.38 14.65
N ASP A 307 9.03 -92.89 13.52
CA ASP A 307 8.87 -92.11 12.27
C ASP A 307 7.90 -90.92 12.44
N LEU A 308 6.79 -91.12 13.15
CA LEU A 308 5.84 -90.05 13.46
C LEU A 308 6.46 -89.01 14.39
N THR A 309 7.23 -89.43 15.40
CA THR A 309 7.90 -88.53 16.35
C THR A 309 8.97 -87.68 15.66
N GLU A 310 9.78 -88.29 14.80
CA GLU A 310 10.82 -87.61 14.03
C GLU A 310 10.22 -86.63 13.01
N THR A 311 9.16 -87.04 12.30
CA THR A 311 8.43 -86.17 11.35
C THR A 311 7.76 -84.99 12.05
N THR A 312 7.19 -85.19 13.24
CA THR A 312 6.52 -84.10 13.97
C THR A 312 7.54 -83.10 14.53
N ARG A 313 8.67 -83.60 15.06
CA ARG A 313 9.78 -82.77 15.56
C ARG A 313 10.42 -81.92 14.46
N THR A 314 10.73 -82.52 13.31
CA THR A 314 11.33 -81.81 12.16
C THR A 314 10.40 -80.75 11.58
N ASN A 315 9.10 -81.04 11.46
CA ASN A 315 8.12 -80.05 11.02
C ASN A 315 7.96 -78.90 12.02
N LEU A 316 8.02 -79.17 13.33
CA LEU A 316 7.92 -78.14 14.36
C LEU A 316 9.15 -77.22 14.43
N GLU A 317 10.37 -77.76 14.31
CA GLU A 317 11.62 -76.98 14.21
C GLU A 317 11.65 -76.12 12.94
N SER A 318 11.19 -76.68 11.82
CA SER A 318 11.04 -75.98 10.53
C SER A 318 10.10 -74.77 10.63
N VAL A 319 8.90 -74.95 11.20
CA VAL A 319 7.91 -73.88 11.33
C VAL A 319 8.36 -72.80 12.31
N THR A 320 8.98 -73.19 13.44
CA THR A 320 9.46 -72.24 14.46
C THR A 320 10.59 -71.36 13.91
N THR A 321 11.52 -71.94 13.17
CA THR A 321 12.66 -71.23 12.60
C THR A 321 12.23 -70.35 11.41
N SER A 322 11.38 -70.88 10.52
CA SER A 322 10.85 -70.15 9.36
C SER A 322 10.02 -68.94 9.77
N THR A 323 9.13 -69.08 10.75
CA THR A 323 8.24 -68.00 11.17
C THR A 323 8.98 -66.95 11.99
N GLY A 324 9.90 -67.36 12.87
CA GLY A 324 10.73 -66.44 13.66
C GLY A 324 11.66 -65.58 12.80
N LEU A 325 12.29 -66.17 11.77
CA LEU A 325 13.15 -65.44 10.83
C LEU A 325 12.35 -64.44 9.99
N ARG A 326 11.19 -64.85 9.45
CA ARG A 326 10.35 -63.97 8.62
C ARG A 326 9.75 -62.80 9.41
N VAL A 327 9.37 -63.01 10.68
CA VAL A 327 8.88 -61.93 11.55
C VAL A 327 9.98 -60.94 11.88
N THR A 328 11.19 -61.43 12.22
CA THR A 328 12.35 -60.56 12.50
C THR A 328 12.73 -59.75 11.27
N GLU A 329 12.80 -60.38 10.10
CA GLU A 329 13.13 -59.72 8.82
C GLU A 329 12.08 -58.67 8.41
N LEU A 330 10.79 -58.94 8.68
CA LEU A 330 9.72 -57.98 8.43
C LEU A 330 9.78 -56.78 9.39
N VAL A 331 10.09 -57.01 10.67
CA VAL A 331 10.25 -55.94 11.68
C VAL A 331 11.48 -55.08 11.38
N ASP A 332 12.61 -55.69 11.01
CA ASP A 332 13.82 -54.98 10.64
C ASP A 332 13.61 -54.15 9.36
N SER A 333 12.95 -54.73 8.36
CA SER A 333 12.54 -54.05 7.13
C SER A 333 11.61 -52.86 7.40
N ALA A 334 10.58 -53.04 8.23
CA ALA A 334 9.63 -51.99 8.58
C ALA A 334 10.33 -50.85 9.35
N THR A 335 11.20 -51.18 10.30
CA THR A 335 11.96 -50.19 11.10
C THR A 335 12.95 -49.41 10.24
N ALA A 336 13.67 -50.09 9.34
CA ALA A 336 14.60 -49.45 8.41
C ALA A 336 13.88 -48.54 7.42
N ASN A 337 12.72 -48.96 6.90
CA ASN A 337 11.91 -48.14 6.00
C ASN A 337 11.30 -46.93 6.73
N LEU A 338 10.87 -47.08 7.99
CA LEU A 338 10.38 -45.96 8.79
C LEU A 338 11.48 -44.92 9.06
N ALA A 339 12.65 -45.37 9.50
CA ALA A 339 13.81 -44.49 9.74
C ALA A 339 14.28 -43.78 8.47
N LYS A 340 14.25 -44.48 7.32
CA LYS A 340 14.56 -43.89 6.01
C LYS A 340 13.52 -42.85 5.59
N THR A 341 12.25 -43.10 5.87
CA THR A 341 11.15 -42.17 5.54
C THR A 341 11.23 -40.92 6.41
N GLU A 342 11.42 -41.07 7.73
CA GLU A 342 11.64 -39.95 8.66
C GLU A 342 12.85 -39.11 8.24
N SER A 343 14.00 -39.74 7.99
CA SER A 343 15.22 -39.07 7.50
C SER A 343 14.98 -38.28 6.20
N THR A 344 14.26 -38.87 5.25
CA THR A 344 13.95 -38.22 3.97
C THR A 344 12.99 -37.05 4.14
N GLN A 345 12.01 -37.15 5.04
CA GLN A 345 11.07 -36.07 5.35
C GLN A 345 11.73 -34.92 6.12
N GLN A 346 12.61 -35.23 7.08
CA GLN A 346 13.38 -34.24 7.82
C GLN A 346 14.36 -33.48 6.92
N ALA A 347 15.03 -34.18 6.00
CA ALA A 347 15.92 -33.57 5.02
C ALA A 347 15.14 -32.61 4.09
N LYS A 348 13.99 -33.04 3.55
CA LYS A 348 13.13 -32.18 2.71
C LYS A 348 12.58 -30.97 3.47
N LEU A 349 12.16 -31.15 4.73
CA LEU A 349 11.67 -30.05 5.56
C LEU A 349 12.78 -29.03 5.85
N THR A 350 14.00 -29.50 6.10
CA THR A 350 15.17 -28.63 6.33
C THR A 350 15.54 -27.86 5.06
N GLU A 351 15.53 -28.52 3.90
CA GLU A 351 15.77 -27.89 2.60
C GLU A 351 14.72 -26.82 2.28
N GLN A 352 13.43 -27.12 2.48
CA GLN A 352 12.34 -26.16 2.28
C GLN A 352 12.41 -24.97 3.25
N LEU A 353 12.75 -25.20 4.52
CA LEU A 353 12.95 -24.12 5.49
C LEU A 353 14.14 -23.23 5.11
N GLN A 354 15.20 -23.82 4.55
CA GLN A 354 16.39 -23.08 4.14
C GLN A 354 16.14 -22.26 2.88
N GLU A 355 15.47 -22.82 1.87
CA GLU A 355 14.98 -22.08 0.69
C GLU A 355 14.03 -20.96 1.08
N PHE A 356 13.07 -21.21 1.98
CA PHE A 356 12.17 -20.18 2.47
C PHE A 356 12.89 -19.06 3.22
N ALA A 357 13.90 -19.40 4.04
CA ALA A 357 14.70 -18.42 4.76
C ALA A 357 15.56 -17.56 3.80
N THR A 358 16.12 -18.17 2.75
CA THR A 358 16.89 -17.42 1.73
C THR A 358 15.99 -16.54 0.87
N ALA A 359 14.87 -17.07 0.38
CA ALA A 359 13.89 -16.31 -0.38
C ALA A 359 13.31 -15.15 0.45
N SER A 360 12.93 -15.41 1.71
CA SER A 360 12.46 -14.37 2.62
C SER A 360 13.50 -13.28 2.84
N LYS A 361 14.76 -13.66 3.06
CA LYS A 361 15.86 -12.71 3.24
C LYS A 361 16.07 -11.85 1.99
N GLU A 362 16.08 -12.44 0.79
CA GLU A 362 16.19 -11.68 -0.46
C GLU A 362 15.01 -10.71 -0.66
N THR A 363 13.77 -11.13 -0.39
CA THR A 363 12.61 -10.22 -0.46
C THR A 363 12.68 -9.10 0.57
N VAL A 364 13.15 -9.38 1.79
CA VAL A 364 13.32 -8.36 2.84
C VAL A 364 14.43 -7.39 2.46
N ASP A 365 15.59 -7.87 2.01
CA ASP A 365 16.70 -7.02 1.58
C ASP A 365 16.32 -6.15 0.37
N ALA A 366 15.60 -6.71 -0.61
CA ALA A 366 15.06 -5.96 -1.74
C ALA A 366 14.03 -4.90 -1.31
N PHE A 367 13.17 -5.23 -0.35
CA PHE A 367 12.19 -4.29 0.21
C PHE A 367 12.85 -3.16 1.00
N VAL A 368 13.86 -3.47 1.83
CA VAL A 368 14.64 -2.47 2.58
C VAL A 368 15.34 -1.53 1.60
N THR A 369 15.99 -2.07 0.58
CA THR A 369 16.68 -1.27 -0.44
C THR A 369 15.71 -0.36 -1.20
N LYS A 370 14.52 -0.87 -1.56
CA LYS A 370 13.48 -0.09 -2.24
C LYS A 370 12.84 0.96 -1.34
N SER A 371 12.65 0.65 -0.05
CA SER A 371 12.14 1.60 0.95
C SER A 371 13.14 2.72 1.21
N ASP A 372 14.43 2.42 1.37
CA ASP A 372 15.47 3.44 1.56
C ASP A 372 15.59 4.34 0.33
N ALA A 373 15.55 3.77 -0.89
CA ALA A 373 15.52 4.55 -2.12
C ALA A 373 14.28 5.46 -2.21
N SER A 374 13.11 4.96 -1.81
CA SER A 374 11.86 5.73 -1.81
C SER A 374 11.83 6.81 -0.73
N LEU A 375 12.39 6.52 0.46
CA LEU A 375 12.54 7.48 1.56
C LEU A 375 13.53 8.59 1.21
N SER A 376 14.66 8.26 0.58
CA SER A 376 15.62 9.26 0.11
C SER A 376 15.00 10.14 -0.98
N SER A 377 14.37 9.54 -1.99
CA SER A 377 13.69 10.28 -3.07
C SER A 377 12.57 11.16 -2.52
N GLY A 378 11.76 10.65 -1.59
CA GLY A 378 10.68 11.39 -0.96
C GLY A 378 11.19 12.54 -0.09
N ASN A 379 12.29 12.36 0.63
CA ASN A 379 12.91 13.40 1.44
C ASN A 379 13.53 14.51 0.57
N ASP A 380 14.14 14.15 -0.55
CA ASP A 380 14.69 15.12 -1.51
C ASP A 380 13.57 15.91 -2.21
N GLU A 381 12.46 15.24 -2.54
CA GLU A 381 11.28 15.91 -3.08
C GLU A 381 10.58 16.79 -2.04
N LEU A 382 10.50 16.35 -0.78
CA LEU A 382 10.00 17.16 0.33
C LEU A 382 10.85 18.43 0.52
N LYS A 383 12.17 18.30 0.54
CA LYS A 383 13.08 19.45 0.61
C LYS A 383 12.88 20.40 -0.57
N ARG A 384 12.69 19.87 -1.78
CA ARG A 384 12.41 20.66 -2.97
C ARG A 384 11.08 21.41 -2.86
N LEU A 385 10.02 20.73 -2.40
CA LEU A 385 8.70 21.32 -2.18
C LEU A 385 8.73 22.40 -1.09
N VAL A 386 9.46 22.17 0.00
CA VAL A 386 9.67 23.16 1.06
C VAL A 386 10.41 24.38 0.52
N ALA A 387 11.48 24.19 -0.25
CA ALA A 387 12.21 25.30 -0.87
C ALA A 387 11.34 26.09 -1.88
N GLN A 388 10.50 25.39 -2.65
CA GLN A 388 9.55 26.03 -3.56
C GLN A 388 8.43 26.78 -2.82
N LEU A 389 7.95 26.25 -1.70
CA LEU A 389 6.98 26.92 -0.84
C LEU A 389 7.55 28.19 -0.22
N ASP A 390 8.80 28.14 0.25
CA ASP A 390 9.50 29.30 0.81
C ASP A 390 9.73 30.39 -0.25
N GLU A 391 10.06 29.98 -1.48
CA GLU A 391 10.16 30.90 -2.63
C GLU A 391 8.80 31.47 -3.03
N LEU A 392 7.73 30.66 -3.05
CA LEU A 392 6.36 31.09 -3.32
C LEU A 392 5.85 32.02 -2.22
N GLU A 393 6.14 31.75 -0.96
CA GLU A 393 5.82 32.60 0.17
C GLU A 393 6.54 33.95 0.04
N GLY A 394 7.82 33.95 -0.32
CA GLY A 394 8.58 35.17 -0.61
C GLY A 394 7.98 35.99 -1.76
N ARG A 395 7.60 35.34 -2.87
CA ARG A 395 6.96 35.99 -4.03
C ARG A 395 5.55 36.47 -3.72
N ILE A 396 4.77 35.72 -2.95
CA ILE A 396 3.43 36.11 -2.49
C ILE A 396 3.55 37.31 -1.55
N ARG A 397 4.52 37.30 -0.63
CA ARG A 397 4.81 38.43 0.26
C ARG A 397 5.23 39.66 -0.54
N GLU A 398 6.12 39.53 -1.52
CA GLU A 398 6.53 40.62 -2.41
C GLU A 398 5.37 41.15 -3.27
N ALA A 399 4.52 40.25 -3.80
CA ALA A 399 3.35 40.61 -4.58
C ALA A 399 2.25 41.27 -3.73
N ILE A 400 2.04 40.79 -2.50
CA ILE A 400 1.11 41.38 -1.53
C ILE A 400 1.64 42.73 -1.03
N GLU A 401 2.95 42.87 -0.77
CA GLU A 401 3.57 44.16 -0.42
C GLU A 401 3.49 45.18 -1.58
N ARG A 402 3.56 44.72 -2.84
CA ARG A 402 3.27 45.54 -4.02
C ARG A 402 1.78 45.89 -4.18
N ALA A 403 0.87 44.98 -3.85
CA ALA A 403 -0.56 45.10 -4.15
C ALA A 403 -1.41 45.69 -3.01
N THR A 404 -0.98 45.60 -1.75
CA THR A 404 -1.79 46.00 -0.59
C THR A 404 -1.11 47.10 0.21
N GLY A 405 -1.78 48.25 0.35
CA GLY A 405 -1.65 49.29 1.39
C GLY A 405 -0.29 49.98 1.62
N TYR A 406 0.78 49.21 1.76
CA TYR A 406 2.12 49.65 2.17
C TYR A 406 2.78 50.57 1.13
N THR A 407 2.71 50.22 -0.16
CA THR A 407 3.28 51.04 -1.25
C THR A 407 2.50 52.36 -1.42
N LEU A 408 1.18 52.34 -1.24
CA LEU A 408 0.33 53.54 -1.36
C LEU A 408 0.50 54.48 -0.16
N PHE A 409 0.56 53.93 1.05
CA PHE A 409 0.88 54.67 2.27
C PHE A 409 2.24 55.35 2.15
N HIS A 410 3.29 54.62 1.76
CA HIS A 410 4.63 55.18 1.59
C HIS A 410 4.68 56.24 0.47
N ALA A 411 3.95 56.06 -0.63
CA ALA A 411 3.86 57.06 -1.69
C ALA A 411 3.21 58.36 -1.20
N PHE A 412 2.09 58.27 -0.46
CA PHE A 412 1.44 59.45 0.13
C PHE A 412 2.25 60.07 1.27
N GLN A 413 2.87 59.26 2.12
CA GLN A 413 3.71 59.73 3.22
C GLN A 413 4.98 60.42 2.69
N LYS A 414 5.65 59.86 1.68
CA LYS A 414 6.79 60.49 1.02
C LYS A 414 6.39 61.82 0.40
N ARG A 415 5.24 61.87 -0.27
CA ARG A 415 4.73 63.12 -0.86
C ARG A 415 4.37 64.16 0.20
N GLN A 416 3.78 63.74 1.32
CA GLN A 416 3.51 64.58 2.48
C GLN A 416 4.80 65.17 3.06
N MET A 417 5.86 64.36 3.21
CA MET A 417 7.16 64.84 3.70
C MET A 417 7.82 65.85 2.75
N GLU A 418 7.73 65.64 1.44
CA GLU A 418 8.22 66.59 0.43
C GLU A 418 7.48 67.94 0.54
N ILE A 419 6.16 67.91 0.67
CA ILE A 419 5.31 69.10 0.84
C ILE A 419 5.60 69.79 2.19
N ALA A 420 5.80 69.04 3.27
CA ALA A 420 6.16 69.58 4.57
C ALA A 420 7.51 70.33 4.53
N LYS A 421 8.50 69.81 3.79
CA LYS A 421 9.77 70.51 3.53
C LYS A 421 9.55 71.79 2.73
N ALA A 422 8.73 71.75 1.68
CA ALA A 422 8.39 72.92 0.89
C ALA A 422 7.67 74.00 1.73
N LYS A 423 6.69 73.61 2.55
CA LYS A 423 6.00 74.48 3.51
C LYS A 423 6.99 75.15 4.47
N ASN A 424 7.91 74.39 5.05
CA ASN A 424 8.93 74.95 5.95
C ASN A 424 9.88 75.91 5.21
N GLY A 425 10.19 75.62 3.94
CA GLY A 425 10.92 76.53 3.06
C GLY A 425 10.19 77.86 2.85
N TRP A 426 8.89 77.83 2.57
CA TRP A 426 8.07 79.04 2.45
C TRP A 426 7.89 79.78 3.78
N ALA A 427 7.80 79.08 4.91
CA ALA A 427 7.78 79.69 6.23
C ALA A 427 9.08 80.45 6.53
N LEU A 428 10.23 79.85 6.20
CA LEU A 428 11.53 80.48 6.37
C LEU A 428 11.69 81.67 5.40
N ALA A 429 11.28 81.53 4.14
CA ALA A 429 11.28 82.62 3.17
C ALA A 429 10.38 83.80 3.61
N LEU A 430 9.19 83.52 4.16
CA LEU A 430 8.30 84.52 4.73
C LEU A 430 8.96 85.22 5.93
N GLY A 431 9.54 84.44 6.86
CA GLY A 431 10.27 84.98 8.01
C GLY A 431 11.44 85.87 7.60
N ALA A 432 12.21 85.46 6.57
CA ALA A 432 13.30 86.26 6.01
C ALA A 432 12.79 87.55 5.35
N CYS A 433 11.69 87.51 4.60
CA CYS A 433 11.09 88.70 4.00
C CYS A 433 10.58 89.69 5.07
N VAL A 434 9.97 89.19 6.14
CA VAL A 434 9.50 90.01 7.27
C VAL A 434 10.69 90.62 8.03
N LEU A 435 11.73 89.83 8.33
CA LEU A 435 12.96 90.34 8.97
C LEU A 435 13.67 91.38 8.11
N LEU A 436 13.78 91.14 6.80
CA LEU A 436 14.33 92.11 5.85
C LEU A 436 13.49 93.39 5.81
N SER A 437 12.16 93.26 5.87
CA SER A 437 11.26 94.42 5.97
C SER A 437 11.46 95.20 7.26
N LEU A 438 11.64 94.53 8.40
CA LEU A 438 11.92 95.19 9.68
C LEU A 438 13.29 95.87 9.68
N ALA A 439 14.33 95.20 9.18
CA ALA A 439 15.68 95.75 9.07
C ALA A 439 15.73 96.95 8.11
N ALA A 440 15.08 96.84 6.94
CA ALA A 440 14.96 97.93 5.99
C ALA A 440 14.17 99.11 6.60
N SER A 441 13.11 98.83 7.35
CA SER A 441 12.33 99.86 8.05
C SER A 441 13.14 100.55 9.15
N ALA A 442 13.89 99.80 9.97
CA ALA A 442 14.76 100.35 11.00
C ALA A 442 15.90 101.18 10.41
N PHE A 443 16.55 100.68 9.35
CA PHE A 443 17.56 101.42 8.59
C PHE A 443 16.98 102.70 7.96
N PHE A 444 15.75 102.63 7.45
CA PHE A 444 15.05 103.78 6.91
C PHE A 444 14.78 104.84 7.99
N ILE A 445 14.28 104.43 9.16
CA ILE A 445 14.03 105.33 10.31
C ILE A 445 15.34 105.98 10.77
N TYR A 446 16.44 105.20 10.88
CA TYR A 446 17.76 105.74 11.22
C TYR A 446 18.26 106.74 10.16
N SER A 447 18.11 106.41 8.88
CA SER A 447 18.52 107.27 7.77
C SER A 447 17.74 108.58 7.72
N LEU A 448 16.50 108.64 8.22
CA LEU A 448 15.69 109.88 8.25
C LEU A 448 16.25 110.94 9.20
N GLN A 449 17.07 110.55 10.21
CA GLN A 449 17.71 111.51 11.12
C GLN A 449 18.77 112.39 10.44
N PHE A 450 19.25 111.99 9.26
CA PHE A 450 20.34 112.66 8.53
C PHE A 450 19.88 113.39 7.26
N VAL A 451 18.57 113.42 6.97
CA VAL A 451 18.02 113.99 5.73
C VAL A 451 17.11 115.15 6.06
N THR A 452 17.49 116.36 5.63
CA THR A 452 16.76 117.62 5.89
C THR A 452 15.72 117.96 4.81
N GLU A 453 15.75 117.32 3.64
CA GLU A 453 14.80 117.58 2.54
C GLU A 453 14.35 116.29 1.83
N TYR A 454 13.06 116.21 1.48
CA TYR A 454 12.45 115.06 0.79
C TYR A 454 12.89 114.99 -0.69
N ASN A 455 14.10 114.48 -0.95
CA ASN A 455 14.68 114.33 -2.29
C ASN A 455 14.27 112.99 -2.95
N ALA A 456 14.57 112.78 -4.24
CA ALA A 456 14.31 111.58 -5.05
C ALA A 456 14.74 110.27 -4.38
N ALA A 457 15.77 110.31 -3.52
CA ALA A 457 16.19 109.17 -2.70
C ALA A 457 15.10 108.64 -1.76
N PHE A 458 14.18 109.48 -1.29
CA PHE A 458 13.02 109.08 -0.46
C PHE A 458 12.03 108.24 -1.27
N TYR A 459 11.65 108.70 -2.48
CA TYR A 459 10.74 107.97 -3.36
C TYR A 459 11.34 106.67 -3.91
N LEU A 460 12.66 106.64 -4.15
CA LEU A 460 13.37 105.41 -4.51
C LEU A 460 13.28 104.37 -3.39
N LYS A 461 13.54 104.78 -2.14
CA LYS A 461 13.41 103.92 -0.95
C LYS A 461 11.97 103.43 -0.75
N LEU A 462 10.97 104.27 -1.00
CA LEU A 462 9.55 103.89 -0.96
C LEU A 462 9.21 102.87 -2.06
N SER A 463 9.76 103.03 -3.27
CA SER A 463 9.50 102.09 -4.37
C SER A 463 9.98 100.66 -4.08
N ILE A 464 11.05 100.51 -3.28
CA ILE A 464 11.60 99.22 -2.85
C ILE A 464 10.64 98.49 -1.89
N SER A 465 9.76 99.22 -1.18
CA SER A 465 8.78 98.60 -0.28
C SER A 465 7.66 97.85 -1.02
N ILE A 466 7.32 98.24 -2.25
CA ILE A 466 6.22 97.63 -3.02
C ILE A 466 6.55 96.18 -3.42
N PRO A 467 7.71 95.87 -4.05
CA PRO A 467 8.13 94.49 -4.30
C PRO A 467 8.24 93.66 -3.01
N LEU A 468 8.62 94.28 -1.89
CA LEU A 468 8.76 93.59 -0.61
C LEU A 468 7.40 93.20 -0.01
N ILE A 469 6.41 94.10 -0.05
CA ILE A 469 5.03 93.81 0.35
C ILE A 469 4.44 92.70 -0.54
N TYR A 470 4.67 92.77 -1.85
CA TYR A 470 4.26 91.73 -2.79
C TYR A 470 4.93 90.38 -2.46
N ALA A 471 6.24 90.37 -2.17
CA ALA A 471 6.97 89.16 -1.79
C ALA A 471 6.40 88.53 -0.50
N ILE A 472 6.09 89.33 0.52
CA ILE A 472 5.45 88.86 1.76
C ILE A 472 4.08 88.24 1.47
N ALA A 473 3.24 88.92 0.69
CA ALA A 473 1.91 88.42 0.32
C ALA A 473 1.98 87.12 -0.50
N PHE A 474 2.92 87.05 -1.44
CA PHE A 474 3.15 85.87 -2.27
C PHE A 474 3.64 84.68 -1.44
N CYS A 475 4.64 84.88 -0.57
CA CYS A 475 5.15 83.82 0.33
C CYS A 475 4.05 83.31 1.27
N ASN A 476 3.20 84.19 1.79
CA ASN A 476 2.06 83.79 2.63
C ASN A 476 1.02 82.93 1.86
N LEU A 477 0.73 83.29 0.60
CA LEU A 477 -0.18 82.52 -0.25
C LEU A 477 0.37 81.13 -0.56
N GLN A 478 1.67 81.03 -0.88
CA GLN A 478 2.31 79.74 -1.16
C GLN A 478 2.40 78.88 0.09
N TYR A 479 2.78 79.46 1.24
CA TYR A 479 2.77 78.76 2.53
C TYR A 479 1.39 78.17 2.85
N SER A 480 0.34 78.98 2.67
CA SER A 480 -1.05 78.54 2.91
C SER A 480 -1.48 77.42 1.96
N ARG A 481 -1.02 77.44 0.71
CA ARG A 481 -1.32 76.39 -0.28
C ARG A 481 -0.61 75.09 0.06
N GLU A 482 0.68 75.13 0.37
CA GLU A 482 1.46 73.95 0.73
C GLU A 482 0.94 73.31 2.03
N ARG A 483 0.52 74.12 3.01
CA ARG A 483 -0.11 73.60 4.23
C ARG A 483 -1.42 72.84 3.95
N LYS A 484 -2.27 73.36 3.05
CA LYS A 484 -3.50 72.65 2.65
C LYS A 484 -3.18 71.30 1.99
N LEU A 485 -2.17 71.27 1.12
CA LEU A 485 -1.74 70.03 0.47
C LEU A 485 -1.16 69.03 1.49
N GLU A 486 -0.39 69.49 2.47
CA GLU A 486 0.12 68.63 3.55
C GLU A 486 -1.01 67.95 4.32
N GLU A 487 -2.05 68.71 4.70
CA GLU A 487 -3.21 68.19 5.42
C GLU A 487 -4.00 67.16 4.58
N GLU A 488 -4.15 67.39 3.28
CA GLU A 488 -4.80 66.46 2.35
C GLU A 488 -4.02 65.15 2.19
N TYR A 489 -2.69 65.22 2.00
CA TYR A 489 -1.87 64.01 1.88
C TYR A 489 -1.71 63.29 3.22
N ALA A 490 -1.74 64.00 4.36
CA ALA A 490 -1.81 63.40 5.69
C ALA A 490 -3.09 62.59 5.88
N PHE A 491 -4.23 63.16 5.48
CA PHE A 491 -5.52 62.46 5.53
C PHE A 491 -5.50 61.23 4.63
N LYS A 492 -5.09 61.36 3.36
CA LYS A 492 -5.00 60.24 2.40
C LYS A 492 -4.09 59.11 2.91
N SER A 493 -2.97 59.47 3.53
CA SER A 493 -2.05 58.53 4.16
C SER A 493 -2.71 57.77 5.31
N SER A 494 -3.40 58.47 6.23
CA SER A 494 -4.09 57.85 7.36
C SER A 494 -5.22 56.89 6.95
N VAL A 495 -6.01 57.27 5.94
CA VAL A 495 -7.11 56.41 5.44
C VAL A 495 -6.54 55.18 4.72
N SER A 496 -5.44 55.32 3.99
CA SER A 496 -4.77 54.21 3.31
C SER A 496 -4.27 53.13 4.29
N ILE A 497 -3.82 53.51 5.49
CA ILE A 497 -3.47 52.55 6.56
C ILE A 497 -4.70 51.80 7.05
N SER A 498 -5.81 52.50 7.22
CA SER A 498 -7.05 51.91 7.75
C SER A 498 -7.77 51.00 6.74
N LEU A 499 -7.49 51.15 5.45
CA LEU A 499 -8.16 50.42 4.38
C LEU A 499 -7.96 48.91 4.51
N ASP A 500 -6.73 48.43 4.72
CA ASP A 500 -6.41 46.98 4.82
C ASP A 500 -7.19 46.26 5.96
N PRO A 501 -7.24 46.79 7.20
CA PRO A 501 -8.12 46.25 8.25
C PRO A 501 -9.60 46.19 7.86
N TYR A 502 -10.14 47.22 7.20
CA TYR A 502 -11.54 47.22 6.76
C TYR A 502 -11.80 46.21 5.64
N GLN A 503 -10.85 46.04 4.71
CA GLN A 503 -10.95 45.01 3.66
C GLN A 503 -10.98 43.60 4.25
N LYS A 504 -10.19 43.35 5.30
CA LYS A 504 -10.16 42.08 6.03
C LYS A 504 -11.45 41.85 6.81
N LEU A 505 -11.99 42.89 7.47
CA LEU A 505 -13.24 42.80 8.22
C LEU A 505 -14.44 42.48 7.32
N VAL A 506 -14.59 43.22 6.21
CA VAL A 506 -15.67 42.97 5.25
C VAL A 506 -15.45 41.64 4.52
N GLY A 507 -14.20 41.29 4.19
CA GLY A 507 -13.86 40.03 3.54
C GLY A 507 -14.09 38.79 4.41
N GLY A 508 -14.21 38.95 5.73
CA GLY A 508 -14.62 37.89 6.66
C GLY A 508 -16.15 37.80 6.89
N LEU A 509 -16.91 38.81 6.46
CA LEU A 509 -18.38 38.88 6.60
C LEU A 509 -19.12 38.47 5.31
N VAL A 510 -18.40 38.22 4.22
CA VAL A 510 -18.94 37.94 2.88
C VAL A 510 -18.60 36.50 2.52
N ASP A 511 -19.60 35.71 2.10
CA ASP A 511 -19.36 34.37 1.60
C ASP A 511 -18.88 34.44 0.14
N LYS A 512 -17.58 34.19 -0.04
CA LYS A 512 -16.89 34.31 -1.34
C LYS A 512 -17.36 33.26 -2.36
N ALA A 513 -18.16 32.28 -1.95
CA ALA A 513 -18.76 31.29 -2.83
C ALA A 513 -20.00 31.81 -3.58
N GLN A 514 -20.64 32.89 -3.10
CA GLN A 514 -21.82 33.47 -3.75
C GLN A 514 -21.43 34.66 -4.65
N PRO A 515 -21.78 34.64 -5.94
CA PRO A 515 -21.38 35.69 -6.89
C PRO A 515 -22.02 37.06 -6.58
N GLU A 516 -23.21 37.10 -5.99
CA GLU A 516 -23.87 38.34 -5.60
C GLU A 516 -23.18 39.05 -4.41
N GLU A 517 -22.68 38.29 -3.43
CA GLU A 517 -21.99 38.85 -2.28
C GLU A 517 -20.56 39.29 -2.63
N LEU A 518 -19.88 38.55 -3.51
CA LEU A 518 -18.60 38.94 -4.09
C LEU A 518 -18.72 40.27 -4.86
N ALA A 519 -19.79 40.46 -5.64
CA ALA A 519 -20.04 41.71 -6.36
C ALA A 519 -20.24 42.90 -5.39
N LYS A 520 -20.95 42.70 -4.28
CA LYS A 520 -21.11 43.73 -3.22
C LYS A 520 -19.78 44.05 -2.53
N TYR A 521 -18.96 43.04 -2.25
CA TYR A 521 -17.61 43.23 -1.72
C TYR A 521 -16.75 44.05 -2.68
N THR A 522 -16.67 43.66 -3.96
CA THR A 522 -15.90 44.38 -4.97
C THR A 522 -16.42 45.80 -5.18
N ALA A 523 -17.72 46.02 -5.18
CA ALA A 523 -18.32 47.36 -5.25
C ALA A 523 -17.93 48.22 -4.04
N PHE A 524 -17.96 47.67 -2.83
CA PHE A 524 -17.52 48.35 -1.61
C PHE A 524 -16.04 48.73 -1.66
N ILE A 525 -15.17 47.82 -2.15
CA ILE A 525 -13.74 48.10 -2.33
C ILE A 525 -13.53 49.21 -3.35
N ILE A 526 -14.19 49.13 -4.52
CA ILE A 526 -14.09 50.14 -5.57
C ILE A 526 -14.57 51.50 -5.08
N GLU A 527 -15.70 51.56 -4.35
CA GLU A 527 -16.22 52.82 -3.82
C GLU A 527 -15.34 53.39 -2.69
N SER A 528 -14.82 52.53 -1.80
CA SER A 528 -13.89 52.95 -0.74
C SER A 528 -12.59 53.50 -1.33
N VAL A 529 -12.06 52.84 -2.36
CA VAL A 529 -10.88 53.30 -3.09
C VAL A 529 -11.17 54.63 -3.80
N ASN A 530 -12.29 54.73 -4.53
CA ASN A 530 -12.69 55.99 -5.17
C ASN A 530 -12.83 57.14 -4.17
N ARG A 531 -13.42 56.90 -2.98
CA ARG A 531 -13.55 57.92 -1.93
C ARG A 531 -12.21 58.35 -1.33
N VAL A 532 -11.21 57.47 -1.27
CA VAL A 532 -9.83 57.81 -0.86
C VAL A 532 -9.12 58.65 -1.92
N PHE A 533 -9.42 58.42 -3.20
CA PHE A 533 -8.82 59.14 -4.32
C PHE A 533 -9.55 60.46 -4.66
N THR A 534 -10.84 60.59 -4.36
CA THR A 534 -11.59 61.86 -4.46
C THR A 534 -11.36 62.74 -3.25
N SER A 535 -11.16 64.05 -3.43
CA SER A 535 -10.80 64.93 -2.33
C SER A 535 -11.99 65.16 -1.38
N PRO A 536 -11.86 64.94 -0.05
CA PRO A 536 -12.90 65.30 0.92
C PRO A 536 -13.16 66.81 0.97
N THR A 537 -12.25 67.60 0.41
CA THR A 537 -12.27 69.07 0.37
C THR A 537 -12.98 69.64 -0.86
N ASP A 538 -13.28 68.86 -1.90
CA ASP A 538 -13.92 69.42 -3.11
C ASP A 538 -15.31 70.05 -2.82
N PRO A 539 -16.23 69.41 -2.06
CA PRO A 539 -17.55 69.98 -1.78
C PRO A 539 -17.54 71.10 -0.71
N VAL A 540 -16.57 71.08 0.21
CA VAL A 540 -16.48 72.08 1.31
C VAL A 540 -15.84 73.38 0.84
N PHE A 541 -15.03 73.34 -0.24
CA PHE A 541 -14.23 74.48 -0.68
C PHE A 541 -14.57 75.03 -2.09
N GLU A 542 -15.55 74.45 -2.80
CA GLU A 542 -16.18 75.08 -3.99
C GLU A 542 -16.84 76.44 -3.69
N GLY A 543 -17.07 76.78 -2.42
CA GLY A 543 -17.49 78.11 -1.98
C GLY A 543 -16.39 79.20 -2.08
N SER A 544 -15.13 78.86 -2.38
CA SER A 544 -14.01 79.80 -2.33
C SER A 544 -13.80 80.64 -3.61
N LYS A 545 -14.86 81.35 -4.05
CA LYS A 545 -14.69 82.55 -4.90
C LYS A 545 -13.81 83.64 -4.26
N SER A 546 -13.43 83.46 -2.98
CA SER A 546 -12.59 84.37 -2.19
C SER A 546 -11.12 84.46 -2.64
N GLN A 547 -10.53 83.39 -3.21
CA GLN A 547 -9.09 83.39 -3.48
C GLN A 547 -8.71 84.18 -4.76
N LYS A 548 -9.58 84.23 -5.78
CA LYS A 548 -9.44 85.17 -6.91
C LYS A 548 -9.63 86.62 -6.47
N ASN A 549 -10.54 86.86 -5.51
CA ASN A 549 -10.79 88.19 -4.96
C ASN A 549 -9.60 88.72 -4.15
N TYR A 550 -8.85 87.89 -3.43
CA TYR A 550 -7.75 88.38 -2.57
C TYR A 550 -6.57 88.93 -3.40
N THR A 551 -6.16 88.26 -4.47
CA THR A 551 -5.14 88.76 -5.40
C THR A 551 -5.62 89.99 -6.17
N GLU A 552 -6.88 90.03 -6.62
CA GLU A 552 -7.46 91.25 -7.21
C GLU A 552 -7.53 92.40 -6.21
N THR A 553 -7.81 92.13 -4.94
CA THR A 553 -7.88 93.14 -3.88
C THR A 553 -6.49 93.68 -3.55
N ILE A 554 -5.46 92.83 -3.51
CA ILE A 554 -4.07 93.27 -3.34
C ILE A 554 -3.60 94.06 -4.58
N ILE A 555 -3.89 93.60 -5.80
CA ILE A 555 -3.54 94.33 -7.03
C ILE A 555 -4.27 95.68 -7.09
N LYS A 556 -5.54 95.75 -6.68
CA LYS A 556 -6.29 97.02 -6.57
C LYS A 556 -5.75 97.91 -5.46
N ALA A 557 -5.39 97.37 -4.30
CA ALA A 557 -4.82 98.12 -3.19
C ALA A 557 -3.46 98.71 -3.57
N VAL A 558 -2.57 97.89 -4.14
CA VAL A 558 -1.26 98.33 -4.66
C VAL A 558 -1.44 99.34 -5.81
N GLY A 559 -2.38 99.09 -6.74
CA GLY A 559 -2.71 100.01 -7.82
C GLY A 559 -3.27 101.35 -7.33
N SER A 560 -4.09 101.35 -6.28
CA SER A 560 -4.68 102.56 -5.68
C SER A 560 -3.65 103.43 -4.95
N VAL A 561 -2.59 102.82 -4.41
CA VAL A 561 -1.47 103.53 -3.75
C VAL A 561 -0.47 104.06 -4.79
N ILE A 562 -0.23 103.34 -5.89
CA ILE A 562 0.71 103.74 -6.95
C ILE A 562 0.15 104.89 -7.82
N LYS A 563 -1.16 104.91 -8.08
CA LYS A 563 -1.79 105.89 -8.97
C LYS A 563 -1.57 107.37 -8.55
N PRO A 564 -1.76 107.76 -7.27
CA PRO A 564 -1.47 109.13 -6.83
C PRO A 564 0.03 109.45 -6.79
N LEU A 565 0.90 108.48 -6.48
CA LEU A 565 2.36 108.64 -6.51
C LEU A 565 2.89 108.89 -7.95
N ALA A 566 2.36 108.18 -8.93
CA ALA A 566 2.71 108.37 -10.34
C ALA A 566 2.19 109.70 -10.93
N GLN A 567 1.08 110.23 -10.40
CA GLN A 567 0.58 111.56 -10.77
C GLN A 567 1.35 112.70 -10.09
N GLY A 568 1.84 112.49 -8.86
CA GLY A 568 2.71 113.44 -8.15
C GLY A 568 4.11 113.59 -8.77
N LEU A 569 4.63 112.55 -9.42
CA LEU A 569 5.91 112.55 -10.15
C LEU A 569 5.85 113.21 -11.55
N LYS A 570 4.65 113.54 -12.04
CA LYS A 570 4.42 114.20 -13.35
C LYS A 570 4.15 115.70 -13.24
N ARG A 571 4.11 116.26 -12.03
CA ARG A 571 4.19 117.71 -11.76
C ARG A 571 5.56 118.02 -11.21
#